data_AF-A0AAU8LQX8-F1
#
_entry.id   AF-A0AAU8LQX8-F1
#
_cell.length_a   1.000
_cell.length_b   1.000
_cell.length_c   1.000
_cell.angle_alpha   90.00
_cell.angle_beta   90.00
_cell.angle_gamma   90.00
#
_symmetry.space_group_name_H-M   'P 1'
#
loop_
_entity.id
_entity.type
_entity.pdbx_description
1 polymer ?
#
loop_
_entity_poly.entity_id
_entity_poly.type
_entity_poly.pdbx_seq_one_letter_code
_entity_poly.pdbx_strand_id
1 'polypeptide(L)'
;MKGKTILALGIGLGIFLTSCGSERPFSARYTSPNQVIITYQGKQYTLNRYGIAASVPFAYRFEDDGDLDLTIGGKLYEVDSPYDRDKDKKKVKKKKPMKKSVKKTARTKPNTKTKR
;
A
#
# COMPACT_ATOMS: atom_id res chain seq x y z
N MET A 1 -2.95 51.80 -40.36
CA MET A 1 -1.72 51.27 -39.72
C MET A 1 -1.62 51.83 -38.30
N LYS A 2 -1.73 50.96 -37.28
CA LYS A 2 -1.27 51.09 -35.88
C LYS A 2 -2.14 50.22 -34.97
N GLY A 3 -1.51 49.40 -34.13
CA GLY A 3 -2.15 48.68 -33.02
C GLY A 3 -1.82 47.18 -33.00
N LYS A 4 -0.58 46.80 -32.67
CA LYS A 4 -0.10 46.41 -31.32
C LYS A 4 -0.35 44.93 -30.99
N THR A 5 0.69 44.15 -31.27
CA THR A 5 1.32 43.09 -30.45
C THR A 5 0.42 42.11 -29.71
N ILE A 6 0.39 40.88 -30.24
CA ILE A 6 -0.06 39.66 -29.58
C ILE A 6 0.99 39.29 -28.52
N LEU A 7 0.63 39.35 -27.24
CA LEU A 7 1.48 38.88 -26.15
C LEU A 7 0.62 38.24 -25.06
N ALA A 8 0.51 36.92 -25.08
CA ALA A 8 0.46 36.09 -23.88
C ALA A 8 0.45 34.62 -24.30
N LEU A 9 1.65 34.05 -24.40
CA LEU A 9 1.89 32.64 -24.12
C LEU A 9 1.36 32.37 -22.69
N GLY A 10 0.11 31.95 -22.60
CA GLY A 10 -0.49 31.44 -21.38
C GLY A 10 -0.05 30.00 -21.14
N ILE A 11 1.22 29.81 -20.79
CA ILE A 11 1.72 28.59 -20.16
C ILE A 11 1.03 28.50 -18.80
N GLY A 12 -0.14 27.84 -18.76
CA GLY A 12 -0.83 27.44 -17.55
C GLY A 12 -0.63 25.95 -17.30
N LEU A 13 0.62 25.51 -17.34
CA LEU A 13 1.04 24.17 -16.94
C LEU A 13 0.69 24.00 -15.45
N GLY A 14 -0.45 23.35 -15.20
CA GLY A 14 -0.98 23.10 -13.88
C GLY A 14 0.10 22.54 -12.96
N ILE A 15 0.39 23.34 -11.94
CA ILE A 15 1.45 23.16 -10.96
C ILE A 15 1.19 21.83 -10.24
N PHE A 16 2.10 20.87 -10.43
CA PHE A 16 2.17 19.66 -9.63
C PHE A 16 2.35 20.07 -8.17
N LEU A 17 1.29 19.94 -7.37
CA LEU A 17 1.38 19.98 -5.92
C LEU A 17 2.19 18.77 -5.46
N THR A 18 3.49 18.98 -5.31
CA THR A 18 4.42 18.10 -4.61
C THR A 18 4.02 18.06 -3.13
N SER A 19 3.23 17.05 -2.78
CA SER A 19 2.95 16.71 -1.39
C SER A 19 4.21 16.06 -0.80
N CYS A 20 4.97 16.87 -0.08
CA CYS A 20 6.11 16.47 0.74
C CYS A 20 5.64 15.54 1.88
N GLY A 21 6.15 14.31 1.92
CA GLY A 21 5.95 13.39 3.04
C GLY A 21 5.85 11.92 2.61
N SER A 22 6.98 11.21 2.60
CA SER A 22 7.07 9.76 2.31
C SER A 22 6.50 9.39 0.94
N GLU A 23 7.25 9.70 -0.11
CA GLU A 23 6.88 9.59 -1.53
C GLU A 23 6.53 8.17 -1.97
N ARG A 24 5.31 7.74 -1.64
CA ARG A 24 4.64 6.72 -2.44
C ARG A 24 4.49 7.31 -3.84
N PRO A 25 4.82 6.57 -4.91
CA PRO A 25 4.77 7.10 -6.28
C PRO A 25 3.31 7.26 -6.79
N PHE A 26 2.33 7.11 -5.90
CA PHE A 26 0.90 7.16 -6.16
C PHE A 26 0.19 7.80 -4.96
N SER A 27 -1.02 8.31 -5.20
CA SER A 27 -2.00 8.57 -4.15
C SER A 27 -3.15 7.56 -4.23
N ALA A 28 -3.74 7.23 -3.09
CA ALA A 28 -4.88 6.32 -3.01
C ALA A 28 -5.99 6.94 -2.19
N ARG A 29 -7.23 6.81 -2.66
CA ARG A 29 -8.42 7.27 -1.95
C ARG A 29 -9.53 6.24 -2.10
N TYR A 30 -9.99 5.72 -0.97
CA TYR A 30 -11.22 4.93 -0.92
C TYR A 30 -12.43 5.83 -1.19
N THR A 31 -13.30 5.43 -2.12
CA THR A 31 -14.59 6.07 -2.37
C THR A 31 -15.74 5.29 -1.77
N SER A 32 -15.55 3.98 -1.57
CA SER A 32 -16.48 3.08 -0.88
C SER A 32 -15.71 1.87 -0.31
N PRO A 33 -16.32 1.00 0.51
CA PRO A 33 -15.68 -0.22 1.01
C PRO A 33 -15.16 -1.16 -0.08
N ASN A 34 -15.69 -1.03 -1.31
CA ASN A 34 -15.37 -1.90 -2.44
C ASN A 34 -14.66 -1.17 -3.58
N GLN A 35 -14.29 0.10 -3.40
CA GLN A 35 -13.72 0.90 -4.48
C GLN A 35 -12.66 1.87 -3.99
N VAL A 36 -11.53 1.88 -4.71
CA VAL A 36 -10.37 2.74 -4.46
C VAL A 36 -9.97 3.44 -5.75
N ILE A 37 -9.75 4.75 -5.68
CA ILE A 37 -9.14 5.52 -6.76
C ILE A 37 -7.64 5.65 -6.48
N ILE A 38 -6.82 5.14 -7.41
CA ILE A 38 -5.37 5.30 -7.40
C ILE A 38 -4.98 6.37 -8.42
N THR A 39 -4.23 7.39 -8.00
CA THR A 39 -3.59 8.33 -8.92
C THR A 39 -2.12 7.97 -9.05
N TYR A 40 -1.68 7.52 -10.21
CA TYR A 40 -0.30 7.11 -10.51
C TYR A 40 0.17 7.76 -11.80
N GLN A 41 1.35 8.39 -11.80
CA GLN A 41 1.91 9.13 -12.96
C GLN A 41 0.92 10.14 -13.58
N GLY A 42 0.11 10.81 -12.73
CA GLY A 42 -0.89 11.78 -13.18
C GLY A 42 -2.17 11.19 -13.78
N LYS A 43 -2.32 9.86 -13.83
CA LYS A 43 -3.54 9.17 -14.29
C LYS A 43 -4.31 8.57 -13.11
N GLN A 44 -5.63 8.62 -13.18
CA GLN A 44 -6.52 8.00 -12.20
C GLN A 44 -6.98 6.62 -12.67
N TYR A 45 -6.97 5.67 -11.76
CA TYR A 45 -7.39 4.29 -11.96
C TYR A 45 -8.39 3.91 -10.88
N THR A 46 -9.56 3.41 -11.28
CA THR A 46 -10.59 2.94 -10.34
C THR A 46 -10.44 1.44 -10.16
N LEU A 47 -10.07 1.02 -8.94
CA LEU A 47 -9.97 -0.37 -8.54
C LEU A 47 -11.24 -0.77 -7.82
N ASN A 48 -11.84 -1.89 -8.25
CA ASN A 48 -12.99 -2.48 -7.59
C ASN A 48 -12.58 -3.77 -6.90
N ARG A 49 -13.03 -3.96 -5.66
CA ARG A 49 -12.78 -5.18 -4.88
C ARG A 49 -13.45 -6.41 -5.49
N TYR A 50 -14.63 -6.21 -6.05
CA TYR A 50 -15.42 -7.26 -6.69
C TYR A 50 -15.71 -6.90 -8.14
N GLY A 51 -15.90 -7.91 -8.97
CA GLY A 51 -16.22 -7.76 -10.39
C GLY A 51 -14.99 -7.80 -11.28
N ILE A 52 -15.03 -7.04 -12.38
CA ILE A 52 -13.99 -7.06 -13.40
C ILE A 52 -12.79 -6.27 -12.91
N ALA A 53 -11.63 -6.92 -12.91
CA ALA A 53 -10.37 -6.27 -12.56
C ALA A 53 -10.06 -5.13 -13.54
N ALA A 54 -9.70 -3.97 -13.00
CA ALA A 54 -9.26 -2.84 -13.81
C ALA A 54 -7.95 -3.15 -14.57
N SER A 55 -7.86 -2.69 -15.80
CA SER A 55 -6.60 -2.71 -16.56
C SER A 55 -5.69 -1.58 -16.08
N VAL A 56 -4.63 -1.95 -15.37
CA VAL A 56 -3.71 -1.03 -14.70
C VAL A 56 -2.25 -1.44 -14.89
N PRO A 57 -1.29 -0.50 -14.88
CA PRO A 57 0.13 -0.79 -15.11
C PRO A 57 0.86 -1.32 -13.85
N PHE A 58 0.12 -1.82 -12.87
CA PHE A 58 0.63 -2.29 -11.58
C PHE A 58 -0.22 -3.46 -11.09
N ALA A 59 0.33 -4.32 -10.24
CA ALA A 59 -0.45 -5.39 -9.65
C ALA A 59 -1.15 -4.89 -8.38
N TYR A 60 -2.34 -5.41 -8.10
CA TYR A 60 -3.06 -5.09 -6.87
C TYR A 60 -3.90 -6.28 -6.39
N ARG A 61 -4.22 -6.29 -5.10
CA ARG A 61 -5.11 -7.27 -4.47
C ARG A 61 -5.79 -6.63 -3.28
N PHE A 62 -7.08 -6.91 -3.11
CA PHE A 62 -7.80 -6.55 -1.90
C PHE A 62 -7.68 -7.67 -0.87
N GLU A 63 -7.37 -7.32 0.37
CA GLU A 63 -7.39 -8.23 1.51
C GLU A 63 -8.83 -8.44 2.02
N ASP A 64 -9.00 -9.42 2.91
CA ASP A 64 -10.31 -9.79 3.45
C ASP A 64 -10.91 -8.69 4.36
N ASP A 65 -10.06 -7.95 5.07
CA ASP A 65 -10.43 -6.79 5.89
C ASP A 65 -10.72 -5.53 5.05
N GLY A 66 -10.40 -5.55 3.76
CA GLY A 66 -10.65 -4.47 2.82
C GLY A 66 -9.44 -3.57 2.55
N ASP A 67 -8.29 -3.87 3.16
CA ASP A 67 -7.03 -3.21 2.85
C ASP A 67 -6.58 -3.55 1.41
N LEU A 68 -5.80 -2.66 0.80
CA LEU A 68 -5.35 -2.80 -0.58
C LEU A 68 -3.84 -2.98 -0.63
N ASP A 69 -3.43 -4.16 -1.10
CA ASP A 69 -2.07 -4.46 -1.52
C ASP A 69 -1.84 -3.93 -2.94
N LEU A 70 -0.82 -3.10 -3.11
CA LEU A 70 -0.44 -2.51 -4.39
C LEU A 70 1.04 -2.78 -4.67
N THR A 71 1.36 -3.42 -5.79
CA THR A 71 2.74 -3.67 -6.22
C THR A 71 3.10 -2.78 -7.40
N ILE A 72 3.98 -1.80 -7.18
CA ILE A 72 4.49 -0.87 -8.20
C ILE A 72 6.01 -0.97 -8.25
N GLY A 73 6.57 -1.27 -9.42
CA GLY A 73 8.02 -1.36 -9.61
C GLY A 73 8.70 -2.40 -8.71
N GLY A 74 8.02 -3.51 -8.43
CA GLY A 74 8.51 -4.57 -7.54
C GLY A 74 8.45 -4.27 -6.04
N LYS A 75 7.89 -3.12 -5.63
CA LYS A 75 7.67 -2.76 -4.23
C LYS A 75 6.20 -2.92 -3.87
N LEU A 76 5.94 -3.58 -2.73
CA LEU A 76 4.60 -3.71 -2.16
C LEU A 76 4.28 -2.49 -1.28
N TYR A 77 3.09 -1.94 -1.45
CA TYR A 77 2.53 -0.84 -0.68
C TYR A 77 1.15 -1.23 -0.19
N GLU A 78 0.93 -1.08 1.11
CA GLU A 78 -0.35 -1.35 1.77
C GLU A 78 -1.13 -0.03 1.94
N VAL A 79 -2.41 -0.07 1.62
CA VAL A 79 -3.33 1.07 1.80
C VAL A 79 -4.46 0.63 2.71
N ASP A 80 -4.43 1.14 3.93
CA ASP A 80 -5.44 0.85 4.95
C ASP A 80 -6.83 1.37 4.54
N SER A 81 -7.84 0.52 4.69
CA SER A 81 -9.23 0.87 4.46
C SER A 81 -9.77 1.74 5.60
N PRO A 82 -10.43 2.88 5.30
CA PRO A 82 -11.16 3.64 6.30
C PRO A 82 -12.46 2.94 6.72
N TYR A 83 -12.93 1.95 5.95
CA TYR A 83 -14.20 1.26 6.15
C TYR A 83 -14.08 -0.03 6.95
N ASP A 84 -12.89 -0.34 7.48
CA ASP A 84 -12.69 -1.41 8.44
C ASP A 84 -13.71 -1.28 9.59
N ARG A 85 -14.69 -2.19 9.57
CA ARG A 85 -15.81 -2.24 10.53
C ARG A 85 -15.38 -2.73 11.92
N ASP A 86 -14.13 -3.19 12.09
CA ASP A 86 -13.58 -3.57 13.39
C ASP A 86 -12.90 -2.39 14.13
N LYS A 87 -12.90 -1.18 13.55
CA LYS A 87 -12.38 0.04 14.22
C LYS A 87 -13.15 0.43 15.49
N ASP A 88 -14.36 -0.08 15.70
CA ASP A 88 -15.11 0.10 16.96
C ASP A 88 -14.78 -0.92 18.06
N LYS A 89 -14.04 -2.01 17.76
CA LYS A 89 -13.69 -3.04 18.76
C LYS A 89 -12.24 -3.00 19.24
N LYS A 90 -11.37 -2.19 18.62
CA LYS A 90 -9.91 -2.20 18.88
C LYS A 90 -9.37 -1.03 19.69
N LYS A 91 -10.17 -0.39 20.56
CA LYS A 91 -9.65 0.47 21.65
C LYS A 91 -9.30 -0.30 22.91
N VAL A 92 -8.56 -1.41 22.81
CA VAL A 92 -7.78 -1.95 23.94
C VAL A 92 -6.42 -2.40 23.45
N LYS A 93 -5.41 -1.54 23.66
CA LYS A 93 -3.99 -1.86 23.52
C LYS A 93 -3.67 -3.09 24.37
N LYS A 94 -3.16 -4.17 23.77
CA LYS A 94 -2.27 -5.11 24.45
C LYS A 94 -1.04 -5.36 23.59
N LYS A 95 0.06 -4.66 23.91
CA LYS A 95 1.41 -5.01 23.48
C LYS A 95 1.67 -6.45 23.94
N LYS A 96 1.82 -7.40 23.02
CA LYS A 96 2.35 -8.73 23.35
C LYS A 96 3.87 -8.69 23.24
N PRO A 97 4.62 -9.12 24.29
CA PRO A 97 6.07 -9.21 24.21
C PRO A 97 6.50 -10.35 23.26
N MET A 98 7.46 -10.01 22.42
CA MET A 98 8.15 -10.84 21.43
C MET A 98 8.80 -12.05 22.14
N LYS A 99 8.33 -13.28 21.89
CA LYS A 99 9.02 -14.49 22.34
C LYS A 99 10.24 -14.75 21.43
N LYS A 100 11.44 -14.57 21.99
CA LYS A 100 12.72 -15.01 21.42
C LYS A 100 12.64 -16.51 21.06
N SER A 101 12.74 -16.81 19.77
CA SER A 101 13.00 -18.17 19.28
C SER A 101 14.48 -18.49 19.52
N VAL A 102 14.75 -19.33 20.51
CA VAL A 102 16.09 -19.89 20.75
C VAL A 102 16.30 -21.02 19.75
N LYS A 103 17.17 -20.76 18.78
CA LYS A 103 17.70 -21.70 17.79
C LYS A 103 18.36 -22.88 18.52
N LYS A 104 17.66 -24.01 18.64
CA LYS A 104 18.20 -25.22 19.29
C LYS A 104 19.15 -25.92 18.32
N THR A 105 20.44 -25.64 18.50
CA THR A 105 21.55 -26.31 17.83
C THR A 105 21.57 -27.80 18.17
N ALA A 106 21.63 -28.62 17.12
CA ALA A 106 21.94 -30.04 17.22
C ALA A 106 23.35 -30.23 17.81
N ARG A 107 23.48 -31.10 18.81
CA ARG A 107 24.78 -31.64 19.22
C ARG A 107 24.61 -33.10 19.65
N THR A 108 24.91 -33.96 18.68
CA THR A 108 25.31 -35.36 18.84
C THR A 108 26.41 -35.48 19.89
N LYS A 109 26.33 -36.45 20.79
CA LYS A 109 27.42 -37.41 21.13
C LYS A 109 26.99 -38.45 22.18
N PRO A 110 27.70 -39.61 22.21
CA PRO A 110 27.19 -40.92 22.60
C PRO A 110 27.41 -41.21 24.08
N ASN A 111 26.71 -42.20 24.65
CA ASN A 111 27.30 -42.91 25.77
C ASN A 111 26.82 -44.35 25.96
N THR A 112 27.78 -45.08 26.47
CA THR A 112 28.04 -46.50 26.71
C THR A 112 27.21 -47.18 27.82
N LYS A 113 27.49 -48.50 27.95
CA LYS A 113 27.28 -49.48 29.03
C LYS A 113 25.99 -50.31 28.95
N THR A 114 26.05 -51.64 28.74
CA THR A 114 26.69 -52.74 29.51
C THR A 114 26.03 -52.99 30.88
N LYS A 115 25.40 -54.17 30.98
CA LYS A 115 25.21 -55.11 32.11
C LYS A 115 23.90 -55.85 31.83
N ARG A 116 23.73 -57.15 32.02
CA ARG A 116 24.43 -58.12 32.86
C ARG A 116 24.09 -59.52 32.34
#